data_AF-A0A7V0YVJ0-F1
#
_entry.id   AF-A0A7V0YVJ0-F1
#
_cell.length_a   1.000
_cell.length_b   1.000
_cell.length_c   1.000
_cell.angle_alpha   90.00
_cell.angle_beta   90.00
_cell.angle_gamma   90.00
#
_symmetry.space_group_name_H-M   'P 1'
#
loop_
_entity.id
_entity.type
_entity.pdbx_description
1 polymer ?
#
loop_
_entity_poly.entity_id
_entity_poly.type
_entity_poly.pdbx_seq_one_letter_code
_entity_poly.pdbx_strand_id
1 'polypeptide(L)'
;SREGKWQEDVRKWFEAGAPISLERGHEYAAYIVNAYMGGEIFHFNGNVPNTKLITNLPEGACVEVPVFVDKGGFHPVHVGDLPPQCVALNHISVMVEEMAVEAKDYLPQFKHFTV
;
A
#
# COMPACT_ATOMS: atom_id res chain seq x y z
N SER A 1 15.17 -13.71 -18.14
CA SER A 1 14.28 -13.16 -17.10
C SER A 1 14.88 -13.44 -15.73
N ARG A 2 14.72 -12.53 -14.75
CA ARG A 2 15.12 -12.74 -13.34
C ARG A 2 14.10 -13.61 -12.57
N GLU A 3 13.02 -14.04 -13.24
CA GLU A 3 12.07 -15.00 -12.67
C GLU A 3 12.75 -16.33 -12.35
N GLY A 4 12.59 -16.79 -11.11
CA GLY A 4 13.05 -18.10 -10.63
C GLY A 4 14.38 -18.11 -9.88
N LYS A 5 15.30 -17.18 -10.15
CA LYS A 5 16.64 -17.20 -9.51
C LYS A 5 16.62 -16.90 -8.01
N TRP A 6 15.67 -16.11 -7.54
CA TRP A 6 15.60 -15.71 -6.13
C TRP A 6 15.42 -16.91 -5.18
N GLN A 7 14.72 -17.97 -5.60
CA GLN A 7 14.52 -19.17 -4.77
C GLN A 7 15.81 -19.95 -4.58
N GLU A 8 16.59 -20.10 -5.66
CA GLU A 8 17.91 -20.72 -5.62
C GLU A 8 18.89 -19.88 -4.82
N ASP A 9 18.85 -18.55 -4.97
CA ASP A 9 19.72 -17.62 -4.24
C ASP A 9 19.41 -17.64 -2.74
N VAL A 10 18.13 -17.66 -2.35
CA VAL A 10 17.69 -17.81 -0.96
C VAL A 10 18.11 -19.16 -0.40
N ARG A 11 17.92 -20.26 -1.15
CA ARG A 11 18.34 -21.60 -0.70
C ARG A 11 19.86 -21.67 -0.48
N LYS A 12 20.67 -21.17 -1.42
CA LYS A 12 22.13 -21.11 -1.29
C LYS A 12 22.57 -20.27 -0.09
N TRP A 13 21.86 -19.16 0.17
CA TRP A 13 22.14 -18.30 1.32
C TRP A 13 21.85 -18.98 2.66
N PHE A 14 20.75 -19.75 2.76
CA PHE A 14 20.47 -20.61 3.92
C PHE A 14 21.50 -21.74 4.08
N GLU A 15 21.84 -22.44 2.99
CA GLU A 15 22.84 -23.52 2.98
C GLU A 15 24.24 -23.04 3.38
N ALA A 16 24.58 -21.80 3.05
CA ALA A 16 25.85 -21.16 3.43
C ALA A 16 25.94 -20.83 4.92
N GLY A 17 24.88 -21.07 5.72
CA GLY A 17 24.85 -20.79 7.15
C GLY A 17 25.00 -19.31 7.48
N ALA A 18 24.63 -18.42 6.55
CA ALA A 18 24.72 -16.99 6.75
C ALA A 18 23.87 -16.57 7.96
N PRO A 19 24.39 -15.72 8.86
CA PRO A 19 23.63 -15.28 10.02
C PRO A 19 22.40 -14.48 9.57
N ILE A 20 21.22 -14.89 10.05
CA ILE A 20 19.95 -14.19 9.83
C ILE A 20 19.54 -13.58 11.16
N SER A 21 19.42 -12.26 11.20
CA SER A 21 18.75 -11.62 12.33
C SER A 21 17.25 -11.93 12.25
N LEU A 22 16.72 -12.50 13.33
CA LEU A 22 15.28 -12.72 13.50
C LEU A 22 14.59 -11.51 14.15
N GLU A 23 15.36 -10.47 14.48
CA GLU A 23 14.79 -9.21 14.96
C GLU A 23 13.92 -8.59 13.86
N ARG A 24 12.82 -7.98 14.27
CA ARG A 24 11.95 -7.29 13.33
C ARG A 24 12.69 -6.11 12.72
N GLY A 25 12.66 -6.01 11.40
CA GLY A 25 13.11 -4.82 10.69
C GLY A 25 12.20 -3.62 10.95
N HIS A 26 12.52 -2.51 10.29
CA HIS A 26 11.73 -1.27 10.35
C HIS A 26 10.51 -1.26 9.41
N GLU A 27 10.37 -2.29 8.58
CA GLU A 27 9.25 -2.43 7.65
C GLU A 27 7.96 -2.83 8.35
N TYR A 28 6.85 -2.21 7.95
CA TYR A 28 5.55 -2.37 8.62
C TYR A 28 4.90 -3.74 8.40
N ALA A 29 5.29 -4.48 7.35
CA ALA A 29 4.59 -5.71 6.95
C ALA A 29 4.45 -6.74 8.07
N ALA A 30 5.54 -7.02 8.80
CA ALA A 30 5.51 -7.97 9.91
C ALA A 30 4.59 -7.52 11.06
N TYR A 31 4.54 -6.21 11.33
CA TYR A 31 3.68 -5.64 12.37
C TYR A 31 2.20 -5.65 11.96
N ILE A 32 1.89 -5.28 10.72
CA ILE A 32 0.53 -5.32 10.15
C ILE A 32 -0.01 -6.74 10.20
N VAL A 33 0.75 -7.73 9.72
CA VAL A 33 0.33 -9.15 9.74
C VAL A 33 0.13 -9.63 11.18
N ASN A 34 1.05 -9.29 12.08
CA ASN A 34 0.94 -9.67 13.49
C ASN A 34 -0.35 -9.11 14.13
N ALA A 35 -0.65 -7.83 13.90
CA ALA A 35 -1.85 -7.19 14.42
C ALA A 35 -3.13 -7.81 13.86
N TYR A 36 -3.18 -8.02 12.53
CA TYR A 36 -4.31 -8.65 11.85
C TYR A 36 -4.56 -10.10 12.31
N MET A 37 -3.50 -10.84 12.63
CA MET A 37 -3.58 -12.20 13.17
C MET A 37 -3.97 -12.25 14.66
N GLY A 38 -4.25 -11.11 15.29
CA GLY A 38 -4.69 -11.02 16.68
C GLY A 38 -3.58 -10.74 17.70
N GLY A 39 -2.42 -10.29 17.24
CA GLY A 39 -1.39 -9.69 18.09
C GLY A 39 -1.73 -8.25 18.51
N GLU A 40 -0.71 -7.50 18.89
CA GLU A 40 -0.87 -6.10 19.30
C GLU A 40 -1.40 -5.21 18.18
N ILE A 41 -2.28 -4.27 18.53
CA ILE A 41 -2.80 -3.26 17.60
C ILE A 41 -1.62 -2.48 17.03
N PHE A 42 -1.61 -2.30 15.72
CA PHE A 42 -0.54 -1.58 15.04
C PHE A 42 -1.09 -0.36 14.30
N HIS A 43 -0.41 0.77 14.46
CA HIS A 43 -0.73 2.04 13.81
C HIS A 43 0.32 2.35 12.74
N PHE A 44 -0.16 2.71 11.54
CA PHE A 44 0.67 3.09 10.40
C PHE A 44 -0.09 4.02 9.46
N ASN A 45 0.59 4.64 8.49
CA ASN A 45 -0.08 5.32 7.39
C ASN A 45 -0.25 4.35 6.22
N GLY A 46 -1.49 4.19 5.76
CA GLY A 46 -1.86 3.20 4.75
C GLY A 46 -2.63 3.81 3.60
N ASN A 47 -2.40 3.25 2.41
CA ASN A 47 -3.11 3.61 1.18
C ASN A 47 -4.45 2.86 1.10
N VAL A 48 -5.55 3.60 1.00
CA VAL A 48 -6.92 3.07 0.98
C VAL A 48 -7.81 3.88 0.03
N PRO A 49 -8.94 3.33 -0.45
CA PRO A 49 -9.92 4.11 -1.20
C PRO A 49 -10.50 5.24 -0.35
N ASN A 50 -10.60 6.43 -0.93
CA ASN A 50 -11.16 7.59 -0.23
C ASN A 50 -12.69 7.50 -0.13
N THR A 51 -13.18 6.98 0.98
CA THR A 51 -14.62 6.91 1.32
C THR A 51 -15.08 8.12 2.13
N LYS A 52 -14.62 9.32 1.73
CA LYS A 52 -14.68 10.60 2.49
C LYS A 52 -13.75 10.67 3.71
N LEU A 53 -12.66 9.90 3.70
CA LEU A 53 -11.62 10.00 4.73
C LEU A 53 -10.90 11.35 4.65
N ILE A 54 -10.61 11.81 3.43
CA ILE A 54 -10.19 13.18 3.14
C ILE A 54 -11.31 13.84 2.35
N THR A 55 -12.03 14.77 2.99
CA THR A 55 -13.34 15.25 2.51
C THR A 55 -13.28 16.14 1.28
N ASN A 56 -12.14 16.80 1.05
CA ASN A 56 -11.90 17.67 -0.10
C ASN A 56 -10.96 17.07 -1.15
N LEU A 57 -10.86 15.73 -1.21
CA LEU A 57 -10.28 14.99 -2.33
C LEU A 57 -11.36 14.12 -3.02
N PRO A 58 -11.15 13.69 -4.28
CA PRO A 58 -12.12 12.87 -5.00
C PRO A 58 -12.47 11.59 -4.25
N GLU A 59 -13.73 11.17 -4.34
CA GLU A 59 -14.20 9.91 -3.78
C GLU A 59 -13.67 8.74 -4.61
N GLY A 60 -13.26 7.66 -3.93
CA GLY A 60 -12.66 6.48 -4.57
C GLY A 60 -11.17 6.60 -4.89
N ALA A 61 -10.61 7.81 -4.95
CA ALA A 61 -9.17 8.01 -5.15
C ALA A 61 -8.35 7.31 -4.06
N CYS A 62 -7.16 6.80 -4.39
CA CYS A 62 -6.24 6.23 -3.42
C CYS A 62 -5.68 7.35 -2.53
N VAL A 63 -5.90 7.26 -1.22
CA VAL A 63 -5.38 8.23 -0.24
C VAL A 63 -4.56 7.53 0.83
N GLU A 64 -3.49 8.18 1.28
CA GLU A 64 -2.70 7.73 2.42
C GLU A 64 -3.17 8.41 3.70
N VAL A 65 -3.69 7.63 4.65
CA VAL A 65 -4.22 8.14 5.93
C VAL A 65 -3.73 7.28 7.10
N PRO A 66 -3.83 7.76 8.35
CA PRO A 66 -3.61 6.90 9.51
C PRO A 66 -4.58 5.72 9.51
N VAL A 67 -4.05 4.53 9.80
CA VAL A 67 -4.80 3.28 9.87
C VAL A 67 -4.37 2.53 11.12
N PHE A 68 -5.36 2.05 11.87
CA PHE A 68 -5.15 1.06 12.93
C PHE A 68 -5.48 -0.33 12.39
N VAL A 69 -4.64 -1.32 12.68
CA VAL A 69 -4.89 -2.72 12.36
C VAL A 69 -5.03 -3.49 13.65
N ASP A 70 -6.07 -4.32 13.71
CA ASP A 70 -6.28 -5.30 14.77
C ASP A 70 -6.90 -6.57 14.19
N LYS A 71 -7.32 -7.49 15.06
CA LYS A 71 -7.99 -8.74 14.67
C LYS A 71 -9.30 -8.51 13.88
N GLY A 72 -9.96 -7.38 14.09
CA GLY A 72 -11.17 -6.97 13.40
C GLY A 72 -10.93 -6.41 12.00
N GLY A 73 -9.67 -6.12 11.64
CA GLY A 73 -9.28 -5.68 10.32
C GLY A 73 -8.55 -4.34 10.32
N PHE A 74 -8.71 -3.61 9.22
CA PHE A 74 -8.12 -2.30 9.02
C PHE A 74 -9.16 -1.22 9.31
N HIS A 75 -8.75 -0.23 10.10
CA HIS A 75 -9.59 0.88 10.55
C HIS A 75 -8.96 2.20 10.11
N PRO A 76 -9.23 2.67 8.87
CA PRO A 76 -8.76 3.96 8.41
C PRO A 76 -9.41 5.11 9.19
N VAL A 77 -8.62 6.14 9.48
CA VAL A 77 -9.06 7.29 10.28
C VAL A 77 -9.53 8.40 9.35
N HIS A 78 -10.69 8.98 9.67
CA HIS A 78 -11.18 10.19 9.01
C HIS A 78 -10.28 11.39 9.34
N VAL A 79 -9.72 12.01 8.30
CA VAL A 79 -8.80 13.16 8.38
C VAL A 79 -9.55 14.48 8.23
N GLY A 80 -10.57 14.53 7.36
CA GLY A 80 -11.28 15.76 7.00
C GLY A 80 -10.58 16.55 5.90
N ASP A 81 -10.70 17.87 5.93
CA ASP A 81 -10.19 18.74 4.87
C ASP A 81 -8.67 18.94 4.99
N LEU A 82 -7.96 18.76 3.88
CA LEU A 82 -6.58 19.20 3.76
C LEU A 82 -6.49 20.71 3.53
N PRO A 83 -5.35 21.34 3.88
CA PRO A 83 -5.07 22.73 3.49
C PRO A 83 -5.20 22.92 1.97
N PRO A 84 -5.76 24.04 1.47
CA PRO A 84 -6.03 24.24 0.04
C PRO A 84 -4.82 24.06 -0.89
N GLN A 85 -3.62 24.39 -0.41
CA GLN A 85 -2.38 24.23 -1.17
C GLN A 85 -2.03 22.75 -1.38
N CYS A 86 -2.28 21.91 -0.37
CA CYS A 86 -2.09 20.47 -0.45
C CYS A 86 -3.14 19.83 -1.37
N VAL A 87 -4.40 20.27 -1.29
CA VAL A 87 -5.49 19.81 -2.18
C VAL A 87 -5.12 20.06 -3.64
N ALA A 88 -4.67 21.26 -3.97
CA ALA A 88 -4.29 21.62 -5.34
C ALA A 88 -3.18 20.70 -5.91
N LEU A 89 -2.17 20.38 -5.09
CA LEU A 89 -1.09 19.49 -5.52
C LEU A 89 -1.54 18.03 -5.65
N ASN A 90 -2.30 17.53 -4.67
CA ASN A 90 -2.81 16.14 -4.71
C ASN A 90 -3.75 15.91 -5.88
N HIS A 91 -4.60 16.89 -6.23
CA HIS A 91 -5.47 16.78 -7.39
C HIS A 91 -4.70 16.57 -8.70
N ILE A 92 -3.53 17.19 -8.86
CA ILE A 92 -2.72 16.97 -10.07
C ILE A 92 -2.26 15.51 -10.14
N SER A 93 -1.74 14.96 -9.03
CA SER A 93 -1.30 13.56 -8.97
C SER A 93 -2.44 12.58 -9.20
N VAL A 94 -3.57 12.77 -8.50
CA VAL A 94 -4.76 11.91 -8.65
C VAL A 94 -5.23 11.89 -10.09
N MET A 95 -5.31 13.05 -10.76
CA MET A 95 -5.75 13.09 -12.16
C MET A 95 -4.78 12.35 -13.09
N VAL A 96 -3.47 12.44 -12.85
CA VAL A 96 -2.48 11.69 -13.64
C VAL A 96 -2.61 10.19 -13.44
N GLU A 97 -2.82 9.75 -12.20
CA GLU A 97 -2.99 8.34 -11.84
C GLU A 97 -4.27 7.75 -12.44
N GLU A 98 -5.40 8.46 -12.30
CA GLU A 98 -6.69 8.04 -12.88
C GLU A 98 -6.60 7.95 -14.42
N MET A 99 -6.01 8.95 -15.09
CA MET A 99 -5.81 8.89 -16.54
C MET A 99 -4.89 7.72 -16.95
N ALA A 100 -3.89 7.38 -16.14
CA ALA A 100 -3.02 6.24 -16.41
C ALA A 100 -3.78 4.90 -16.29
N VAL A 101 -4.69 4.79 -15.33
CA VAL A 101 -5.58 3.62 -15.19
C VAL A 101 -6.58 3.57 -16.35
N GLU A 102 -7.21 4.69 -16.71
CA GLU A 102 -8.19 4.75 -17.81
C GLU A 102 -7.55 4.41 -19.17
N ALA A 103 -6.31 4.85 -19.40
CA ALA A 103 -5.58 4.59 -20.64
C ALA A 103 -5.46 3.09 -20.97
N LYS A 104 -5.45 2.24 -19.94
CA LYS A 104 -5.48 0.78 -20.07
C LYS A 104 -6.61 0.28 -20.97
N ASP A 105 -7.80 0.88 -20.87
CA ASP A 105 -8.98 0.42 -21.59
C ASP A 105 -8.97 0.79 -23.08
N TYR A 106 -8.20 1.82 -23.45
CA TYR A 106 -8.06 2.28 -24.83
C TYR A 106 -6.85 1.69 -25.56
N LEU A 107 -5.86 1.18 -24.82
CA LEU A 107 -4.57 0.80 -25.36
C LEU A 107 -4.45 -0.73 -25.56
N PRO A 108 -4.22 -1.22 -26.80
CA PRO A 108 -4.20 -2.66 -27.12
C PRO A 108 -3.22 -3.47 -26.28
N GLN A 109 -2.09 -2.86 -25.90
CA GLN A 109 -1.05 -3.52 -25.11
C GLN A 109 -1.47 -3.88 -23.68
N PHE A 110 -2.56 -3.30 -23.16
CA PHE A 110 -3.05 -3.56 -21.81
C PHE A 110 -4.30 -4.46 -21.74
N LYS A 111 -4.80 -4.96 -22.88
CA LYS A 111 -6.01 -5.81 -22.96
C LYS A 111 -5.98 -7.10 -22.13
N HIS A 112 -4.80 -7.53 -21.68
CA HIS A 112 -4.62 -8.72 -20.86
C HIS A 112 -4.41 -8.42 -19.36
N PHE A 113 -4.37 -7.15 -18.98
CA PHE A 113 -4.32 -6.75 -17.58
C PHE A 113 -5.76 -6.54 -17.12
N THR A 114 -6.16 -7.21 -16.04
CA THR A 114 -7.40 -6.92 -15.32
C THR A 114 -6.96 -6.50 -13.92
N VAL A 115 -7.34 -5.30 -13.48
CA VAL A 115 -7.08 -4.81 -12.13
C VAL A 115 -8.35 -5.07 -11.34
#